data_AF-A0A942ACB4-F1
#
_entry.id   AF-A0A942ACB4-F1
#
_cell.length_a   1.000
_cell.length_b   1.000
_cell.length_c   1.000
_cell.angle_alpha   90.00
_cell.angle_beta   90.00
_cell.angle_gamma   90.00
#
_symmetry.space_group_name_H-M   'P 1'
#
loop_
_entity.id
_entity.type
_entity.pdbx_description
1 polymer ?
#
loop_
_entity_poly.entity_id
_entity_poly.type
_entity_poly.pdbx_seq_one_letter_code
_entity_poly.pdbx_strand_id
1 'polypeptide(L)'
;MKNGKKNWYIVDGWIPAQKEKRESGYEGHEALIILNCNDTEVRCWFDFYFEDRAPIENVETVIPAKRVKCFRMDKKEEIGGVELGRLCQYSLRVRSEKEVVVQFGRMDVTQPNCSYIGLMGYSE
;
A
#
# COMPACT_ATOMS: atom_id res chain seq x y z
N MET A 1 -13.94 -17.26 -13.65
CA MET A 1 -14.18 -17.08 -12.19
C MET A 1 -13.70 -15.70 -11.80
N LYS A 2 -14.37 -15.07 -10.84
CA LYS A 2 -14.01 -13.76 -10.30
C LYS A 2 -12.98 -13.95 -9.19
N ASN A 3 -11.78 -13.37 -9.35
CA ASN A 3 -10.62 -13.64 -8.49
C ASN A 3 -10.23 -12.41 -7.65
N GLY A 4 -11.20 -11.59 -7.22
CA GLY A 4 -10.94 -10.38 -6.44
C GLY A 4 -12.09 -9.39 -6.51
N LYS A 5 -11.78 -8.12 -6.24
CA LYS A 5 -12.72 -6.98 -6.26
C LYS A 5 -12.09 -5.78 -6.97
N LYS A 6 -12.92 -4.79 -7.29
CA LYS A 6 -12.49 -3.56 -8.01
C LYS A 6 -12.23 -2.37 -7.10
N ASN A 7 -12.75 -2.39 -5.87
CA ASN A 7 -12.52 -1.36 -4.88
C ASN A 7 -12.03 -2.01 -3.59
N TRP A 8 -10.93 -1.49 -3.06
CA TRP A 8 -10.33 -1.94 -1.81
C TRP A 8 -9.99 -0.74 -0.94
N TYR A 9 -10.14 -0.89 0.37
CA TYR A 9 -9.93 0.14 1.38
C TYR A 9 -8.99 -0.38 2.46
N ILE A 10 -7.93 0.39 2.71
CA ILE A 10 -6.99 0.20 3.80
C ILE A 10 -7.18 1.43 4.69
N VAL A 11 -7.68 1.20 5.90
CA VAL A 11 -8.09 2.28 6.81
C VAL A 11 -7.01 2.68 7.82
N ASP A 12 -5.89 1.96 7.85
CA ASP A 12 -4.76 2.22 8.74
C ASP A 12 -3.44 2.22 7.96
N GLY A 13 -3.05 3.40 7.49
CA GLY A 13 -1.71 3.70 6.98
C GLY A 13 -0.98 4.62 7.96
N TRP A 14 0.24 4.27 8.31
CA TRP A 14 1.12 5.02 9.22
C TRP A 14 2.54 4.48 9.06
N ILE A 15 3.34 5.15 8.23
CA ILE A 15 4.69 4.67 7.93
C ILE A 15 5.54 4.86 9.20
N PRO A 16 6.08 3.79 9.81
CA PRO A 16 6.86 3.91 11.04
C PRO A 16 8.19 4.64 10.79
N ALA A 17 8.94 4.93 11.85
CA ALA A 17 10.29 5.48 11.69
C ALA A 17 11.18 4.49 10.93
N GLN A 18 12.10 4.99 10.10
CA GLN A 18 12.88 4.15 9.19
C GLN A 18 13.80 3.17 9.93
N LYS A 19 14.39 3.55 11.05
CA LYS A 19 15.31 2.71 11.83
C LYS A 19 15.11 2.95 13.32
N GLU A 20 15.39 1.93 14.13
CA GLU A 20 15.74 2.15 15.52
C GLU A 20 17.07 2.94 15.59
N LYS A 21 17.43 3.50 16.74
CA LYS A 21 18.79 4.04 16.96
C LYS A 21 19.91 2.99 16.79
N ARG A 22 19.58 1.71 16.57
CA ARG A 22 20.49 0.56 16.41
C ARG A 22 20.43 -0.01 14.99
N GLU A 23 21.56 -0.51 14.49
CA GLU A 23 21.64 -1.13 13.17
C GLU A 23 21.05 -2.55 13.19
N SER A 24 19.79 -2.70 12.75
CA SER A 24 19.12 -4.00 12.61
C SER A 24 19.21 -4.59 11.19
N GLY A 25 19.64 -3.82 10.20
CA GLY A 25 19.60 -4.19 8.78
C GLY A 25 18.19 -4.14 8.14
N TYR A 26 17.16 -3.86 8.94
CA TYR A 26 15.78 -3.70 8.50
C TYR A 26 15.36 -2.22 8.50
N GLU A 27 14.43 -1.87 7.63
CA GLU A 27 13.85 -0.52 7.57
C GLU A 27 12.35 -0.56 7.86
N GLY A 28 11.88 0.29 8.76
CA GLY A 28 10.45 0.45 9.02
C GLY A 28 9.74 0.93 7.76
N HIS A 29 8.71 0.22 7.33
CA HIS A 29 7.98 0.54 6.10
C HIS A 29 6.59 -0.07 6.06
N GLU A 30 5.83 0.36 5.06
CA GLU A 30 4.56 -0.23 4.68
C GLU A 30 4.62 -0.71 3.23
N ALA A 31 3.86 -1.76 2.94
CA ALA A 31 3.81 -2.41 1.65
C ALA A 31 2.35 -2.63 1.23
N LEU A 32 1.96 -2.02 0.11
CA LEU A 32 0.72 -2.33 -0.59
C LEU A 32 1.01 -3.43 -1.62
N ILE A 33 0.35 -4.56 -1.50
CA ILE A 33 0.59 -5.75 -2.32
C ILE A 33 -0.68 -6.02 -3.12
N ILE A 34 -0.55 -5.98 -4.45
CA ILE A 34 -1.68 -6.18 -5.37
C ILE A 34 -1.40 -7.39 -6.25
N LEU A 35 -2.29 -8.37 -6.21
CA LEU A 35 -2.27 -9.55 -7.08
C LEU A 35 -3.27 -9.37 -8.22
N ASN A 36 -2.77 -9.42 -9.45
CA ASN A 36 -3.56 -9.48 -10.67
C ASN A 36 -3.59 -10.93 -11.21
N CYS A 37 -4.74 -11.59 -11.04
CA CYS A 37 -4.97 -12.94 -11.57
C CYS A 37 -5.46 -12.97 -13.03
N ASN A 38 -5.67 -11.81 -13.66
CA ASN A 38 -6.18 -11.73 -15.04
C ASN A 38 -5.07 -12.04 -16.06
N ASP A 39 -5.47 -12.48 -17.25
CA ASP A 39 -4.59 -12.71 -18.42
C ASP A 39 -4.09 -11.42 -19.09
N THR A 40 -4.53 -10.27 -18.61
CA THR A 40 -4.18 -8.95 -19.13
C THR A 40 -3.68 -8.05 -18.01
N GLU A 41 -2.92 -7.02 -18.36
CA GLU A 41 -2.63 -5.94 -17.42
C GLU A 41 -3.92 -5.29 -16.89
N VAL A 42 -3.80 -4.69 -15.70
CA VAL A 42 -4.89 -3.99 -15.03
C VAL A 42 -4.38 -2.63 -14.59
N ARG A 43 -5.05 -1.57 -15.06
CA ARG A 43 -4.91 -0.22 -14.52
C ARG A 43 -5.60 -0.12 -13.17
N CYS A 44 -4.89 0.48 -12.22
CA CYS A 44 -5.37 0.79 -10.89
C CYS A 44 -5.13 2.27 -10.58
N TRP A 45 -5.93 2.80 -9.66
CA TRP A 45 -5.79 4.15 -9.13
C TRP A 45 -5.74 4.10 -7.61
N PHE A 46 -4.80 4.86 -7.03
CA PHE A 46 -4.71 5.07 -5.59
C PHE A 46 -5.30 6.43 -5.24
N ASP A 47 -6.06 6.43 -4.14
CA ASP A 47 -6.53 7.65 -3.50
C ASP A 47 -6.09 7.61 -2.03
N PHE A 48 -5.38 8.65 -1.61
CA PHE A 48 -4.85 8.79 -0.26
C PHE A 48 -5.65 9.85 0.49
N TYR A 49 -6.12 9.49 1.69
CA TYR A 49 -6.91 10.36 2.57
C TYR A 49 -6.09 10.65 3.82
N PHE A 50 -6.15 11.87 4.31
CA PHE A 50 -5.34 12.35 5.44
C PHE A 50 -6.24 12.95 6.52
N GLU A 51 -5.76 13.01 7.76
CA GLU A 51 -6.51 13.60 8.87
C GLU A 51 -6.58 15.14 8.79
N ASP A 52 -5.58 15.77 8.18
CA ASP A 52 -5.30 17.22 8.31
C ASP A 52 -5.27 17.98 6.97
N ARG A 53 -5.45 17.28 5.84
CA ARG A 53 -5.38 17.88 4.50
C ARG A 53 -6.27 17.16 3.48
N ALA A 54 -6.49 17.83 2.36
CA ALA A 54 -7.27 17.29 1.24
C ALA A 54 -6.66 15.98 0.70
N PRO A 55 -7.50 15.05 0.18
CA PRO A 55 -7.00 13.80 -0.37
C PRO A 55 -6.19 14.02 -1.65
N ILE A 56 -5.29 13.07 -1.93
CA ILE A 56 -4.58 12.98 -3.20
C ILE A 56 -5.19 11.80 -3.96
N GLU A 57 -5.85 12.08 -5.08
CA GLU A 57 -6.66 11.10 -5.80
C GLU A 57 -6.12 10.82 -7.21
N ASN A 58 -6.58 9.71 -7.79
CA ASN A 58 -6.33 9.30 -9.17
C ASN A 58 -4.85 9.05 -9.50
N VAL A 59 -4.07 8.58 -8.53
CA VAL A 59 -2.67 8.20 -8.75
C VAL A 59 -2.63 6.87 -9.49
N GLU A 60 -2.33 6.92 -10.79
CA GLU A 60 -2.40 5.75 -11.67
C GLU A 60 -1.19 4.81 -11.53
N THR A 61 -1.44 3.51 -11.62
CA THR A 61 -0.43 2.46 -11.80
C THR A 61 -0.97 1.32 -12.65
N VAL A 62 -0.06 0.51 -13.21
CA VAL A 62 -0.39 -0.74 -13.91
C VAL A 62 0.16 -1.95 -13.16
N ILE A 63 -0.67 -3.00 -13.06
CA ILE A 63 -0.29 -4.33 -12.56
C ILE A 63 -0.26 -5.30 -13.75
N PRO A 64 0.90 -5.90 -14.10
CA PRO A 64 1.00 -6.80 -15.25
C PRO A 64 0.11 -8.05 -15.11
N ALA A 65 -0.23 -8.67 -16.23
CA ALA A 65 -1.00 -9.91 -16.29
C ALA A 65 -0.34 -11.03 -15.46
N LYS A 66 -1.12 -11.78 -14.66
CA LYS A 66 -0.63 -12.89 -13.83
C LYS A 66 0.61 -12.53 -13.00
N ARG A 67 0.60 -11.36 -12.34
CA ARG A 67 1.69 -10.91 -11.47
C ARG A 67 1.16 -10.34 -10.17
N VAL A 68 2.03 -10.38 -9.17
CA VAL A 68 1.92 -9.56 -7.96
C VAL A 68 2.84 -8.36 -8.11
N LYS A 69 2.40 -7.20 -7.65
CA LYS A 69 3.23 -6.00 -7.54
C LYS A 69 3.16 -5.50 -6.09
N CYS A 70 4.33 -5.29 -5.51
CA CYS A 70 4.50 -4.72 -4.18
C CYS A 70 4.93 -3.26 -4.35
N PHE A 71 4.24 -2.36 -3.66
CA PHE A 71 4.54 -0.94 -3.63
C PHE A 71 4.99 -0.57 -2.22
N ARG A 72 6.13 0.09 -2.11
CA ARG A 72 6.64 0.68 -0.88
C ARG A 72 6.03 2.04 -0.66
N MET A 73 5.25 2.18 0.42
CA MET A 73 4.57 3.45 0.72
C MET A 73 5.56 4.56 1.12
N ASP A 74 6.76 4.18 1.56
CA ASP A 74 7.85 5.09 1.93
C ASP A 74 8.71 5.53 0.73
N LYS A 75 8.40 5.06 -0.49
CA LYS A 75 9.11 5.44 -1.71
C LYS A 75 8.17 6.13 -2.68
N LYS A 76 8.24 7.46 -2.75
CA LYS A 76 7.35 8.27 -3.59
C LYS A 76 7.37 7.84 -5.06
N GLU A 77 8.51 7.37 -5.58
CA GLU A 77 8.66 6.92 -6.97
C GLU A 77 7.80 5.69 -7.29
N GLU A 78 7.49 4.87 -6.28
CA GLU A 78 6.63 3.69 -6.44
C GLU A 78 5.14 4.06 -6.40
N ILE A 79 4.78 5.19 -5.77
CA ILE A 79 3.41 5.66 -5.57
C ILE A 79 3.12 6.99 -6.27
N GLY A 80 3.62 7.14 -7.50
CA GLY A 80 3.26 8.27 -8.38
C GLY A 80 3.72 9.64 -7.89
N GLY A 81 4.81 9.70 -7.12
CA GLY A 81 5.39 10.91 -6.58
C GLY A 81 4.76 11.40 -5.27
N VAL A 82 3.79 10.68 -4.72
CA VAL A 82 3.12 11.06 -3.46
C VAL A 82 4.06 10.92 -2.27
N GLU A 83 4.15 11.97 -1.47
CA GLU A 83 4.89 11.98 -0.21
C GLU A 83 3.91 11.88 0.97
N LEU A 84 3.78 10.67 1.51
CA LEU A 84 2.88 10.37 2.63
C LEU A 84 3.44 10.87 3.96
N GLY A 85 4.77 10.91 4.10
CA GLY A 85 5.45 11.22 5.35
C GLY A 85 5.49 10.02 6.29
N ARG A 86 6.46 10.03 7.22
CA ARG A 86 6.55 9.05 8.31
C ARG A 86 5.83 9.60 9.53
N LEU A 87 5.26 8.70 10.33
CA LEU A 87 4.54 9.02 11.56
C LEU A 87 3.27 9.86 11.31
N CYS A 88 2.71 9.80 10.10
CA CYS A 88 1.48 10.49 9.71
C CYS A 88 0.40 9.45 9.42
N GLN A 89 -0.79 9.63 9.98
CA GLN A 89 -1.92 8.75 9.71
C GLN A 89 -2.49 9.08 8.32
N TYR A 90 -2.82 8.03 7.57
CA TYR A 90 -3.56 8.13 6.33
C TYR A 90 -4.43 6.89 6.10
N SER A 91 -5.32 6.98 5.12
CA SER A 91 -6.06 5.84 4.56
C SER A 91 -5.84 5.78 3.06
N LEU A 92 -6.01 4.59 2.48
CA LEU A 92 -5.79 4.33 1.07
C LEU A 92 -7.00 3.61 0.48
N ARG A 93 -7.49 4.12 -0.65
CA ARG A 93 -8.40 3.40 -1.55
C ARG A 93 -7.64 2.95 -2.79
N VAL A 94 -7.82 1.69 -3.17
CA VAL A 94 -7.35 1.13 -4.45
C VAL A 94 -8.56 0.84 -5.32
N ARG A 95 -8.63 1.50 -6.46
CA ARG A 95 -9.62 1.25 -7.52
C ARG A 95 -8.95 0.53 -8.68
N SER A 96 -9.66 -0.35 -9.37
CA SER A 96 -9.11 -1.06 -10.53
C SER A 96 -10.15 -1.33 -11.62
N GLU A 97 -9.71 -1.33 -12.88
CA GLU A 97 -10.61 -1.58 -14.02
C GLU A 97 -11.14 -3.03 -14.04
N LYS A 98 -10.34 -3.98 -13.54
CA LYS A 98 -10.65 -5.41 -13.39
C LYS A 98 -10.37 -5.86 -11.97
N GLU A 99 -10.91 -7.02 -11.59
CA GLU A 99 -10.79 -7.55 -10.24
C GLU A 99 -9.33 -7.90 -9.90
N VAL A 100 -8.89 -7.42 -8.74
CA VAL A 100 -7.57 -7.71 -8.14
C VAL A 100 -7.75 -8.09 -6.68
N VAL A 101 -6.72 -8.65 -6.06
CA VAL A 101 -6.66 -8.88 -4.61
C VAL A 101 -5.65 -7.94 -3.99
N VAL A 102 -6.02 -7.30 -2.88
CA VAL A 102 -5.16 -6.33 -2.19
C VAL A 102 -4.90 -6.76 -0.76
N GLN A 103 -3.63 -6.80 -0.40
CA GLN A 103 -3.15 -6.96 0.96
C GLN A 103 -2.28 -5.77 1.33
N PHE A 104 -2.29 -5.40 2.60
CA PHE A 104 -1.43 -4.36 3.15
C PHE A 104 -0.63 -4.91 4.32
N GLY A 105 0.63 -4.49 4.43
CA GLY A 105 1.49 -4.86 5.54
C GLY A 105 2.30 -3.69 6.05
N ARG A 106 2.61 -3.70 7.34
CA ARG A 106 3.53 -2.76 7.99
C ARG A 106 4.56 -3.55 8.77
N MET A 107 5.81 -3.17 8.59
CA MET A 107 6.93 -3.63 9.40
C MET A 107 7.41 -2.46 10.23
N ASP A 108 7.25 -2.56 11.54
CA ASP A 108 7.79 -1.62 12.51
C ASP A 108 9.05 -2.21 13.13
N VAL A 109 10.15 -1.45 13.07
CA VAL A 109 11.46 -1.83 13.58
C VAL A 109 11.91 -0.96 14.74
N THR A 110 11.04 -0.11 15.30
CA THR A 110 11.43 0.83 16.38
C THR A 110 11.60 0.16 17.75
N GLN A 111 11.48 -1.15 17.82
CA GLN A 111 11.76 -1.95 19.02
C GLN A 111 12.57 -3.21 18.68
N PRO A 112 13.35 -3.76 19.63
CA PRO A 112 14.24 -4.90 19.37
C PRO A 112 13.55 -6.13 18.76
N ASN A 113 12.30 -6.40 19.13
CA ASN A 113 11.58 -7.58 18.66
C ASN A 113 10.94 -7.39 17.28
N CYS A 114 11.00 -6.17 16.72
CA CYS A 114 10.20 -5.73 15.58
C CYS A 114 8.69 -5.99 15.79
N SER A 115 7.85 -5.50 14.89
CA SER A 115 6.44 -5.85 14.85
C SER A 115 5.97 -5.88 13.41
N TYR A 116 5.11 -6.83 13.10
CA TYR A 116 4.54 -7.00 11.77
C TYR A 116 3.03 -7.07 11.88
N ILE A 117 2.35 -6.32 11.02
CA ILE A 117 0.92 -6.45 10.77
C ILE A 117 0.73 -6.74 9.29
N GLY A 118 -0.16 -7.68 9.00
CA GLY A 118 -0.64 -7.98 7.66
C GLY A 118 -2.15 -8.09 7.70
N LEU A 119 -2.83 -7.33 6.84
CA LEU A 119 -4.28 -7.35 6.74
C LEU A 119 -4.73 -7.38 5.27
N MET A 120 -5.86 -8.04 5.02
CA MET A 120 -6.59 -7.88 3.78
C MET A 120 -7.29 -6.52 3.78
N GLY A 121 -7.30 -5.83 2.64
CA GLY A 121 -8.14 -4.64 2.51
C GLY A 121 -9.63 -4.99 2.62
N TYR A 122 -10.44 -4.08 3.14
CA TYR A 122 -11.90 -4.19 3.01
C TYR A 122 -12.27 -3.98 1.53
N SER A 123 -13.22 -4.73 0.98
CA SER A 123 -13.54 -4.67 -0.45
C SER A 123 -15.03 -4.71 -0.75
N GLU A 124 -15.42 -4.08 -1.86
CA GLU A 124 -16.78 -4.07 -2.40
C GLU A 124 -16.82 -4.45 -3.88
#